data_AF-A0A842QJ27-F1
#
_entry.id   AF-A0A842QJ27-F1
#
_cell.length_a   1.000
_cell.length_b   1.000
_cell.length_c   1.000
_cell.angle_alpha   90.00
_cell.angle_beta   90.00
_cell.angle_gamma   90.00
#
_symmetry.space_group_name_H-M   'P 1'
#
loop_
_entity.id
_entity.type
_entity.pdbx_description
1 polymer ?
#
loop_
_entity_poly.entity_id
_entity_poly.type
_entity_poly.pdbx_seq_one_letter_code
_entity_poly.pdbx_strand_id
1 'polypeptide(L)'
;MLASGSLLEPRLWLESAPDRAWMAGAIAGLKTRNDGFEESWEWSCFIEDLKSRLEINGVTEPVWPGTNGIEGSHYDILGGYASTCARIAKGGLRIPLPIGLKETVLGLLSGIAFCGPEGHLTIPYAKLDSFNRLVNIRGPLAKSMEVIM
;
A
#
# COMPACT_ATOMS: atom_id res chain seq x y z
N MET A 1 26.66 -21.40 -29.77
CA MET A 1 25.27 -20.98 -29.52
C MET A 1 25.16 -20.65 -28.05
N LEU A 2 25.25 -19.36 -27.71
CA LEU A 2 25.13 -18.88 -26.33
C LEU A 2 23.64 -18.71 -26.02
N ALA A 3 23.23 -19.21 -24.87
CA ALA A 3 21.85 -19.25 -24.43
C ALA A 3 21.22 -17.85 -24.38
N SER A 4 20.03 -17.76 -24.97
CA SER A 4 19.13 -16.60 -24.97
C SER A 4 18.86 -16.07 -23.56
N GLY A 5 19.09 -14.76 -23.41
CA GLY A 5 18.14 -13.81 -22.84
C GLY A 5 17.39 -14.20 -21.57
N SER A 6 17.97 -13.88 -20.42
CA SER A 6 17.21 -13.35 -19.29
C SER A 6 17.74 -11.94 -19.02
N LEU A 7 17.41 -11.04 -19.95
CA LEU A 7 17.50 -9.61 -19.70
C LEU A 7 16.41 -9.31 -18.68
N LEU A 8 16.83 -8.82 -17.52
CA LEU A 8 15.99 -8.24 -16.47
C LEU A 8 14.94 -7.34 -17.12
N GLU A 9 13.72 -7.84 -17.31
CA GLU A 9 12.62 -6.93 -17.59
C GLU A 9 12.52 -5.99 -16.39
N PRO A 10 12.54 -4.66 -16.58
CA PRO A 10 12.23 -3.75 -15.51
C PRO A 10 10.83 -4.11 -15.05
N ARG A 11 10.71 -4.73 -13.86
CA ARG A 11 9.42 -4.99 -13.24
C ARG A 11 8.79 -3.63 -12.98
N LEU A 12 7.95 -3.17 -13.89
CA LEU A 12 7.08 -2.03 -13.68
C LEU A 12 6.05 -2.47 -12.64
N TRP A 13 6.33 -2.18 -11.38
CA TRP A 13 5.45 -2.51 -10.25
C TRP A 13 4.13 -1.75 -10.31
N LEU A 14 4.09 -0.70 -11.14
CA LEU A 14 2.93 0.13 -11.40
C LEU A 14 2.52 -0.03 -12.88
N GLU A 15 1.77 -1.07 -13.20
CA GLU A 15 1.38 -1.37 -14.60
C GLU A 15 0.60 -0.24 -15.28
N SER A 16 -0.15 0.55 -14.51
CA SER A 16 -0.81 1.80 -14.93
C SER A 16 -0.38 2.96 -14.04
N ALA A 17 -0.43 4.21 -14.54
CA ALA A 17 -0.26 5.38 -13.68
C ALA A 17 -1.34 5.35 -12.59
N PRO A 18 -0.99 5.15 -11.30
CA PRO A 18 -1.98 5.25 -10.23
C PRO A 18 -2.56 6.67 -10.22
N ASP A 19 -3.79 6.83 -9.74
CA ASP A 19 -4.38 8.14 -9.58
C ASP A 19 -3.64 8.97 -8.50
N ARG A 20 -3.92 10.28 -8.48
CA ARG A 20 -3.24 11.22 -7.56
C ARG A 20 -3.55 10.94 -6.10
N ALA A 21 -4.75 10.45 -5.77
CA ALA A 21 -5.15 10.15 -4.39
C ALA A 21 -4.38 8.94 -3.86
N TRP A 22 -4.24 7.89 -4.67
CA TRP A 22 -3.39 6.74 -4.37
C TRP A 22 -1.95 7.17 -4.17
N MET A 23 -1.39 7.98 -5.08
CA MET A 23 -0.02 8.49 -4.96
C MET A 23 0.20 9.29 -3.67
N ALA A 24 -0.71 10.18 -3.32
CA ALA A 24 -0.64 10.96 -2.09
C ALA A 24 -0.73 10.09 -0.82
N GLY A 25 -1.57 9.05 -0.85
CA GLY A 25 -1.61 8.01 0.17
C GLY A 25 -0.28 7.27 0.30
N ALA A 26 0.35 6.92 -0.83
CA ALA A 26 1.61 6.21 -0.86
C ALA A 26 2.75 7.01 -0.19
N ILE A 27 2.78 8.34 -0.38
CA ILE A 27 3.72 9.23 0.33
C ILE A 27 3.49 9.17 1.84
N ALA A 28 2.23 9.23 2.30
CA ALA A 28 1.91 9.15 3.72
C ALA A 28 2.34 7.80 4.32
N GLY A 29 2.17 6.70 3.57
CA GLY A 29 2.63 5.38 4.00
C GLY A 29 4.16 5.29 4.07
N LEU A 30 4.90 5.85 3.10
CA LEU A 30 6.36 5.93 3.15
C LEU A 30 6.86 6.67 4.39
N LYS A 31 6.18 7.76 4.78
CA LYS A 31 6.50 8.51 6.01
C LYS A 31 6.21 7.72 7.30
N THR A 32 5.33 6.73 7.24
CA THR A 32 4.92 5.90 8.39
C THR A 32 5.69 4.58 8.46
N ARG A 33 6.46 4.27 7.43
CA ARG A 33 7.30 3.09 7.39
C ARG A 33 8.38 3.23 8.46
N ASN A 34 8.30 2.37 9.49
CA ASN A 34 9.25 2.35 10.61
C ASN A 34 10.55 1.63 10.23
N ASP A 35 11.60 1.86 11.02
CA ASP A 35 12.96 1.30 10.87
C ASP A 35 13.06 -0.24 10.87
N GLY A 36 11.98 -0.95 11.20
CA GLY A 36 11.91 -2.42 11.16
C GLY A 36 11.42 -2.99 9.82
N PHE A 37 11.30 -2.17 8.79
CA PHE A 37 10.92 -2.62 7.46
C PHE A 37 12.17 -3.13 6.71
N GLU A 38 12.28 -4.46 6.52
CA GLU A 38 13.35 -5.02 5.70
C GLU A 38 13.17 -4.60 4.24
N GLU A 39 14.09 -3.76 3.76
CA GLU A 39 14.17 -3.40 2.35
C GLU A 39 14.76 -4.55 1.54
N SER A 40 13.88 -5.40 1.02
CA SER A 40 14.23 -6.32 -0.05
C SER A 40 14.47 -5.54 -1.36
N TRP A 41 15.18 -6.17 -2.29
CA TRP A 41 15.43 -5.57 -3.61
C TRP A 41 14.12 -5.21 -4.33
N GLU A 42 13.05 -6.00 -4.17
CA GLU A 42 11.74 -5.69 -4.73
C GLU A 42 11.16 -4.39 -4.19
N TRP A 43 11.34 -4.13 -2.89
CA TRP A 43 10.89 -2.90 -2.25
C TRP A 43 11.68 -1.70 -2.73
N SER A 44 13.00 -1.81 -2.88
CA SER A 44 13.82 -0.74 -3.43
C SER A 44 13.38 -0.36 -4.85
N CYS A 45 13.22 -1.34 -5.74
CA CYS A 45 12.74 -1.10 -7.11
C CYS A 45 11.34 -0.47 -7.15
N PHE A 46 10.42 -0.94 -6.30
CA PHE A 46 9.07 -0.38 -6.22
C PHE A 46 9.07 1.08 -5.75
N ILE A 47 9.87 1.39 -4.73
CA ILE A 47 9.98 2.76 -4.19
C ILE A 47 10.61 3.70 -5.23
N GLU A 48 11.59 3.23 -6.01
CA GLU A 48 12.19 4.01 -7.09
C GLU A 48 11.22 4.30 -8.24
N ASP A 49 10.43 3.31 -8.69
CA ASP A 49 9.36 3.51 -9.69
C ASP A 49 8.30 4.48 -9.14
N LEU A 50 7.90 4.31 -7.88
CA LEU A 50 6.96 5.22 -7.22
C LEU A 50 7.49 6.66 -7.20
N LYS A 51 8.73 6.89 -6.75
CA LYS A 51 9.35 8.23 -6.71
C LYS A 51 9.37 8.88 -8.10
N SER A 52 9.76 8.12 -9.11
CA SER A 52 9.78 8.59 -10.50
C SER A 52 8.40 9.05 -10.96
N ARG A 53 7.34 8.31 -10.60
CA ARG A 53 5.96 8.68 -10.94
C ARG A 53 5.43 9.86 -10.16
N LEU A 54 5.78 9.98 -8.88
CA LEU A 54 5.43 11.14 -8.07
C LEU A 54 5.99 12.43 -8.67
N GLU A 55 7.24 12.38 -9.14
CA GLU A 55 7.89 13.50 -9.84
C GLU A 55 7.19 13.84 -11.16
N ILE A 56 6.96 12.83 -12.03
CA ILE A 56 6.28 13.02 -13.33
C ILE A 56 4.88 13.63 -13.16
N ASN A 57 4.14 13.22 -12.12
CA ASN A 57 2.75 13.67 -11.89
C ASN A 57 2.64 14.88 -10.95
N GLY A 58 3.75 15.41 -10.44
CA GLY A 58 3.77 16.56 -9.54
C GLY A 58 3.00 16.34 -8.24
N VAL A 59 3.00 15.11 -7.70
CA VAL A 59 2.36 14.79 -6.41
C VAL A 59 3.42 14.77 -5.33
N THR A 60 3.42 15.80 -4.48
CA THR A 60 4.44 15.99 -3.43
C THR A 60 3.89 15.89 -2.01
N GLU A 61 2.59 16.16 -1.84
CA GLU A 61 1.97 16.23 -0.52
C GLU A 61 1.40 14.88 -0.08
N PRO A 62 1.70 14.42 1.16
CA PRO A 62 1.06 13.24 1.71
C PRO A 62 -0.41 13.52 2.02
N VAL A 63 -1.27 12.54 1.74
CA VAL A 63 -2.66 12.55 2.19
C VAL A 63 -2.90 11.30 3.03
N TRP A 64 -3.40 11.50 4.25
CA TRP A 64 -3.58 10.41 5.19
C TRP A 64 -4.93 9.71 4.98
N PRO A 65 -5.03 8.38 5.21
CA PRO A 65 -6.30 7.67 5.11
C PRO A 65 -7.40 8.31 5.96
N GLY A 66 -8.59 8.46 5.39
CA GLY A 66 -9.75 9.07 6.07
C GLY A 66 -9.76 10.61 6.09
N THR A 67 -8.77 11.27 5.48
CA THR A 67 -8.80 12.73 5.28
C THR A 67 -9.53 13.10 3.98
N ASN A 68 -10.16 14.28 3.96
CA ASN A 68 -10.77 14.88 2.78
C ASN A 68 -9.78 15.86 2.13
N GLY A 69 -9.89 16.11 0.82
CA GLY A 69 -9.22 17.26 0.18
C GLY A 69 -8.37 16.97 -1.05
N ILE A 70 -8.36 15.73 -1.56
CA ILE A 70 -7.76 15.40 -2.86
C ILE A 70 -8.80 14.75 -3.77
N GLU A 71 -8.70 14.99 -5.07
CA GLU A 71 -9.54 14.32 -6.07
C GLU A 71 -9.22 12.81 -6.09
N GLY A 72 -10.22 11.98 -5.74
CA GLY A 72 -10.13 10.52 -5.70
C GLY A 72 -10.93 9.92 -4.54
N SER A 73 -10.88 8.60 -4.38
CA SER A 73 -11.60 7.90 -3.32
C SER A 73 -10.77 7.79 -2.04
N HIS A 74 -11.43 7.74 -0.87
CA HIS A 74 -10.76 7.38 0.38
C HIS A 74 -10.12 5.99 0.33
N TYR A 75 -10.67 5.09 -0.49
CA TYR A 75 -10.10 3.77 -0.73
C TYR A 75 -8.81 3.83 -1.55
N ASP A 76 -8.67 4.78 -2.48
CA ASP A 76 -7.45 4.96 -3.28
C ASP A 76 -6.31 5.45 -2.38
N ILE A 77 -6.59 6.45 -1.53
CA ILE A 77 -5.66 6.96 -0.53
C ILE A 77 -5.20 5.82 0.40
N LEU A 78 -6.14 5.04 0.91
CA LEU A 78 -5.83 3.88 1.75
C LEU A 78 -5.00 2.83 1.01
N GLY A 79 -5.25 2.62 -0.29
CA GLY A 79 -4.52 1.69 -1.12
C GLY A 79 -3.06 2.06 -1.27
N GLY A 80 -2.80 3.32 -1.63
CA GLY A 80 -1.43 3.82 -1.71
C GLY A 80 -0.71 3.74 -0.38
N TYR A 81 -1.38 4.18 0.69
CA TYR A 81 -0.84 4.14 2.04
C TYR A 81 -0.48 2.71 2.47
N ALA A 82 -1.40 1.76 2.34
CA ALA A 82 -1.16 0.37 2.68
C ALA A 82 -0.08 -0.27 1.80
N SER A 83 -0.01 0.09 0.52
CA SER A 83 1.02 -0.39 -0.40
C SER A 83 2.45 -0.10 0.03
N THR A 84 2.70 0.93 0.84
CA THR A 84 4.06 1.33 1.21
C THR A 84 4.42 1.04 2.67
N CYS A 85 3.42 0.89 3.55
CA CYS A 85 3.65 0.69 4.98
C CYS A 85 3.02 -0.57 5.59
N ALA A 86 2.09 -1.23 4.91
CA ALA A 86 1.45 -2.42 5.46
C ALA A 86 2.38 -3.65 5.36
N ARG A 87 2.12 -4.63 6.20
CA ARG A 87 2.88 -5.89 6.25
C ARG A 87 1.98 -7.08 6.51
N ILE A 88 2.34 -8.20 5.90
CA ILE A 88 1.77 -9.49 6.26
C ILE A 88 2.30 -9.89 7.64
N ALA A 89 1.40 -10.34 8.51
CA ALA A 89 1.76 -10.82 9.85
C ALA A 89 0.91 -12.03 10.23
N LYS A 90 1.17 -12.60 11.41
CA LYS A 90 0.32 -13.65 11.97
C LYS A 90 -1.11 -13.11 12.14
N GLY A 91 -2.05 -13.71 11.42
CA GLY A 91 -3.47 -13.35 11.46
C GLY A 91 -3.97 -12.46 10.32
N GLY A 92 -3.10 -11.91 9.46
CA GLY A 92 -3.52 -11.19 8.26
C GLY A 92 -2.63 -10.01 7.89
N LEU A 93 -3.20 -9.06 7.15
CA LEU A 93 -2.54 -7.81 6.76
C LEU A 93 -2.63 -6.80 7.91
N ARG A 94 -1.47 -6.30 8.38
CA ARG A 94 -1.40 -5.26 9.41
C ARG A 94 -1.02 -3.93 8.78
N ILE A 95 -1.85 -2.92 9.02
CA ILE A 95 -1.65 -1.56 8.53
C ILE A 95 -1.41 -0.66 9.76
N PRO A 96 -0.21 -0.05 9.90
CA PRO A 96 0.03 0.94 10.94
C PRO A 96 -0.81 2.19 10.65
N LEU A 97 -1.49 2.75 11.65
CA LEU A 97 -2.25 3.99 11.51
C LEU A 97 -1.93 4.93 12.68
N PRO A 98 -1.77 6.24 12.43
CA PRO A 98 -1.80 7.24 13.49
C PRO A 98 -3.07 7.13 14.34
N ILE A 99 -2.94 7.37 15.65
CA ILE A 99 -4.03 7.14 16.62
C ILE A 99 -5.33 7.86 16.21
N GLY A 100 -5.23 9.11 15.75
CA GLY A 100 -6.39 9.92 15.38
C GLY A 100 -7.12 9.50 14.09
N LEU A 101 -6.61 8.55 13.32
CA LEU A 101 -7.20 8.13 12.04
C LEU A 101 -7.88 6.76 12.11
N LYS A 102 -7.72 6.03 13.23
CA LYS A 102 -8.17 4.64 13.36
C LYS A 102 -9.68 4.49 13.20
N GLU A 103 -10.45 5.31 13.90
CA GLU A 103 -11.92 5.22 13.88
C GLU A 103 -12.48 5.55 12.50
N THR A 104 -11.94 6.57 11.84
CA THR A 104 -12.33 6.95 10.49
C THR A 104 -12.05 5.83 9.49
N VAL A 105 -10.86 5.23 9.52
CA VAL A 105 -10.50 4.13 8.61
C VAL A 105 -11.28 2.85 8.94
N LEU A 106 -11.55 2.56 10.21
CA LEU A 106 -12.42 1.45 10.60
C LEU A 106 -13.84 1.63 10.07
N GLY A 107 -14.37 2.86 10.09
CA GLY A 107 -15.67 3.18 9.50
C GLY A 107 -15.72 2.86 8.01
N LEU A 108 -14.65 3.17 7.27
CA LEU A 108 -14.52 2.86 5.83
C LEU A 108 -14.48 1.35 5.53
N LEU A 109 -13.91 0.55 6.46
CA LEU A 109 -13.72 -0.89 6.32
C LEU A 109 -14.63 -1.71 7.24
N SER A 110 -15.83 -1.19 7.53
CA SER A 110 -16.76 -1.83 8.45
C SER A 110 -17.00 -3.30 8.10
N GLY A 111 -16.72 -4.21 9.06
CA GLY A 111 -16.87 -5.66 8.89
C GLY A 111 -15.73 -6.37 8.14
N ILE A 112 -14.72 -5.64 7.67
CA ILE A 112 -13.54 -6.17 6.96
C ILE A 112 -12.29 -6.04 7.84
N ALA A 113 -12.21 -4.98 8.64
CA ALA A 113 -11.06 -4.66 9.47
C ALA A 113 -11.41 -4.61 10.97
N PHE A 114 -10.42 -4.81 11.82
CA PHE A 114 -10.52 -4.53 13.25
C PHE A 114 -9.23 -3.90 13.77
N CYS A 115 -9.30 -3.12 14.85
CA CYS A 115 -8.09 -2.59 15.51
C CYS A 115 -7.63 -3.58 16.58
N GLY A 116 -6.38 -4.04 16.47
CA GLY A 116 -5.76 -4.86 17.50
C GLY A 116 -5.29 -4.02 18.70
N PRO A 117 -4.95 -4.67 19.83
CA PRO A 117 -4.50 -4.00 21.06
C PRO A 117 -3.21 -3.20 20.88
N GLU A 118 -2.35 -3.60 19.93
CA GLU A 118 -1.12 -2.88 19.57
C GLU A 118 -1.37 -1.63 18.70
N GLY A 119 -2.63 -1.26 18.49
CA GLY A 119 -2.98 -0.05 17.77
C GLY A 119 -2.73 -0.10 16.26
N HIS A 120 -2.68 -1.30 15.67
CA HIS A 120 -2.66 -1.50 14.23
C HIS A 120 -4.04 -1.92 13.73
N LEU A 121 -4.40 -1.46 12.54
CA LEU A 121 -5.53 -2.01 11.81
C LEU A 121 -5.12 -3.38 11.27
N THR A 122 -5.97 -4.39 11.48
CA THR A 122 -5.73 -5.76 11.00
C THR A 122 -6.87 -6.19 10.10
N ILE A 123 -6.51 -6.67 8.91
CA ILE A 123 -7.42 -7.30 7.96
C ILE A 123 -7.17 -8.82 8.03
N PRO A 124 -8.13 -9.62 8.53
CA PRO A 124 -7.98 -11.07 8.57
C PRO A 124 -7.73 -11.67 7.18
N TYR A 125 -6.98 -12.77 7.11
CA TYR A 125 -6.78 -13.52 5.85
C TYR A 125 -8.10 -13.82 5.12
N ALA A 126 -9.12 -14.28 5.85
CA ALA A 126 -10.45 -14.58 5.33
C ALA A 126 -11.22 -13.36 4.75
N LYS A 127 -10.69 -12.15 4.92
CA LYS A 127 -11.26 -10.89 4.43
C LYS A 127 -10.38 -10.18 3.41
N LEU A 128 -9.19 -10.71 3.07
CA LEU A 128 -8.27 -10.06 2.14
C LEU A 128 -8.85 -9.91 0.74
N ASP A 129 -9.61 -10.89 0.24
CA ASP A 129 -10.33 -10.77 -1.03
C ASP A 129 -11.28 -9.57 -1.06
N SER A 130 -12.06 -9.40 0.01
CA SER A 130 -13.00 -8.28 0.13
C SER A 130 -12.27 -6.95 0.22
N PHE A 131 -11.15 -6.93 0.93
CA PHE A 131 -10.29 -5.77 1.03
C PHE A 131 -9.67 -5.38 -0.33
N ASN A 132 -9.10 -6.33 -1.07
CA ASN A 132 -8.46 -6.08 -2.38
C ASN A 132 -9.44 -5.59 -3.45
N ARG A 133 -10.72 -5.94 -3.35
CA ARG A 133 -11.77 -5.42 -4.24
C ARG A 133 -12.09 -3.94 -3.98
N LEU A 134 -11.85 -3.46 -2.77
CA LEU A 134 -12.11 -2.08 -2.37
C LEU A 134 -10.86 -1.23 -2.49
N VAL A 135 -9.72 -1.78 -2.09
CA VAL A 135 -8.46 -1.07 -1.87
C VAL A 135 -7.42 -1.63 -2.82
N ASN A 136 -6.98 -0.82 -3.78
CA ASN A 136 -6.01 -1.22 -4.79
C ASN A 136 -4.59 -1.28 -4.19
N ILE A 137 -4.15 -2.47 -3.76
CA ILE A 137 -2.78 -2.71 -3.30
C ILE A 137 -1.88 -3.05 -4.49
N ARG A 138 -0.76 -2.36 -4.56
CA ARG A 138 0.31 -2.54 -5.55
C ARG A 138 1.66 -2.81 -4.88
N GLY A 139 2.64 -3.19 -5.70
CA GLY A 139 4.02 -3.41 -5.26
C GLY A 139 4.28 -4.81 -4.70
N PRO A 140 5.39 -5.03 -4.00
CA PRO A 140 5.79 -6.33 -3.46
C PRO A 140 4.74 -6.94 -2.52
N LEU A 141 4.03 -6.09 -1.78
CA LEU A 141 2.95 -6.51 -0.89
C LEU A 141 1.81 -7.21 -1.63
N ALA A 142 1.40 -6.70 -2.80
CA ALA A 142 0.33 -7.31 -3.60
C ALA A 142 0.69 -8.75 -3.99
N LYS A 143 1.93 -8.98 -4.43
CA LYS A 143 2.43 -10.32 -4.74
C LYS A 143 2.47 -11.23 -3.52
N SER A 144 2.86 -10.71 -2.36
CA SER A 144 2.82 -11.49 -1.11
C SER A 144 1.39 -11.89 -0.72
N MET A 145 0.40 -11.05 -1.01
CA MET A 145 -1.01 -11.35 -0.74
C MET A 145 -1.55 -12.44 -1.65
N GLU A 146 -1.21 -12.42 -2.95
CA GLU A 146 -1.60 -13.46 -3.92
C GLU A 146 -1.13 -14.86 -3.54
N VAL A 147 0.01 -14.99 -2.87
CA VAL A 147 0.56 -16.29 -2.44
C VAL A 147 -0.22 -16.88 -1.25
N ILE A 148 -0.88 -16.03 -0.45
CA ILE A 148 -1.52 -16.42 0.81
C ILE A 148 -3.04 -16.56 0.67
N MET A 149 -3.61 -15.94 -0.36
CA MET A 149 -5.03 -16.04 -0.73
C MET A 149 -5.31 -17.33 -1.51
#